data_AF-A0A0S4WP68-F1
#
_entry.id   AF-A0A0S4WP68-F1
#
_cell.length_a   1.000
_cell.length_b   1.000
_cell.length_c   1.000
_cell.angle_alpha   90.00
_cell.angle_beta   90.00
_cell.angle_gamma   90.00
#
_symmetry.space_group_name_H-M   'P 1'
#
loop_
_entity.id
_entity.type
_entity.pdbx_description
1 polymer ?
#
loop_
_entity_poly.entity_id
_entity_poly.type
_entity_poly.pdbx_seq_one_letter_code
_entity_poly.pdbx_strand_id
1 'polypeptide(L)'
;MNWNPKTSIKLSRNGSPKRLHKDPKESFAVLAHELIHARHVMAGTSKAWSGDRYNETSEAGQEELRAVGLGAYAHAYTGEPTENSIRAEQGLQARSKYKPRNA
;
A
#
# COMPACT_ATOMS: atom_id res chain seq x y z
N MET A 1 -6.79 5.57 -8.85
CA MET A 1 -6.81 4.10 -8.71
C MET A 1 -6.33 3.47 -9.99
N ASN A 2 -5.28 2.66 -9.92
CA ASN A 2 -4.78 1.92 -11.08
C ASN A 2 -4.50 0.48 -10.67
N TRP A 3 -5.53 -0.36 -10.76
CA TRP A 3 -5.43 -1.79 -10.49
C TRP A 3 -5.53 -2.59 -11.78
N ASN A 4 -4.70 -3.61 -11.92
CA ASN A 4 -4.76 -4.58 -13.00
C ASN A 4 -4.74 -6.00 -12.42
N PRO A 5 -5.79 -6.81 -12.65
CA PRO A 5 -5.89 -8.16 -12.08
C PRO A 5 -4.79 -9.11 -12.52
N LYS A 6 -4.11 -8.82 -13.63
CA LYS A 6 -3.02 -9.64 -14.20
C LYS A 6 -1.65 -9.30 -13.61
N THR A 7 -1.58 -8.34 -12.69
CA THR A 7 -0.31 -7.88 -12.13
C THR A 7 -0.35 -7.76 -10.61
N SER A 8 0.80 -8.01 -9.99
CA SER A 8 1.06 -7.81 -8.57
C SER A 8 2.37 -7.05 -8.36
N ILE A 9 2.70 -6.74 -7.11
CA ILE A 9 3.97 -6.12 -6.73
C ILE A 9 4.91 -7.21 -6.23
N LYS A 10 6.04 -7.42 -6.93
CA LYS A 10 7.07 -8.34 -6.43
C LYS A 10 7.87 -7.67 -5.33
N LEU A 11 7.87 -8.29 -4.15
CA LEU A 11 8.69 -7.88 -3.02
C LEU A 11 10.07 -8.57 -3.03
N SER A 12 11.07 -7.88 -2.48
CA SER A 12 12.35 -8.47 -2.09
C SER A 12 12.20 -9.27 -0.80
N ARG A 13 13.25 -10.01 -0.41
CA ARG A 13 13.28 -10.78 0.85
C ARG A 13 13.04 -9.93 2.11
N ASN A 14 13.32 -8.62 2.07
CA ASN A 14 13.05 -7.69 3.17
C ASN A 14 11.74 -6.89 2.97
N GLY A 15 10.83 -7.34 2.11
CA GLY A 15 9.53 -6.71 1.87
C GLY A 15 9.57 -5.42 1.05
N SER A 16 10.72 -5.01 0.50
CA SER A 16 10.78 -3.80 -0.33
C SER A 16 10.24 -4.07 -1.74
N PRO A 17 9.41 -3.19 -2.30
CA PRO A 17 8.96 -3.32 -3.68
C PRO A 17 10.13 -3.34 -4.65
N LYS A 18 10.13 -4.27 -5.61
CA LYS A 18 11.12 -4.31 -6.70
C LYS A 18 10.58 -3.81 -8.01
N ARG A 19 9.44 -4.36 -8.44
CA ARG A 19 8.78 -4.06 -9.72
C ARG A 19 7.38 -4.65 -9.76
N LEU A 20 6.60 -4.20 -10.73
CA LEU A 20 5.40 -4.93 -11.14
C LEU A 20 5.77 -6.32 -11.68
N HIS A 21 4.93 -7.29 -11.36
CA HIS A 21 5.10 -8.68 -11.73
C HIS A 21 3.83 -9.14 -12.44
N LYS A 22 3.98 -9.79 -13.61
CA LYS A 22 2.85 -10.37 -14.36
C LYS A 22 2.41 -11.69 -13.73
N ASP A 23 2.04 -11.64 -12.46
CA ASP A 23 1.53 -12.78 -11.69
C ASP A 23 0.30 -12.31 -10.90
N PRO A 24 -0.89 -12.86 -11.16
CA PRO A 24 -2.13 -12.43 -10.51
C PRO A 24 -2.27 -12.91 -9.07
N LYS A 25 -1.42 -13.83 -8.57
CA LYS A 25 -1.60 -14.45 -7.24
C LYS A 25 -1.75 -13.47 -6.10
N GLU A 26 -1.05 -12.33 -6.16
CA GLU A 26 -1.10 -11.28 -5.15
C GLU A 26 -1.76 -9.99 -5.68
N SER A 27 -2.47 -10.04 -6.81
CA SER A 27 -3.13 -8.85 -7.37
C SER A 27 -4.25 -8.33 -6.47
N PHE A 28 -4.84 -9.20 -5.63
CA PHE A 28 -5.82 -8.80 -4.62
C PHE A 28 -5.21 -7.87 -3.57
N ALA A 29 -3.91 -8.00 -3.24
CA ALA A 29 -3.26 -7.10 -2.29
C ALA A 29 -3.14 -5.68 -2.86
N VAL A 30 -2.93 -5.56 -4.18
CA VAL A 30 -2.97 -4.27 -4.88
C VAL A 30 -4.40 -3.73 -4.93
N LEU A 31 -5.41 -4.58 -5.13
CA LEU A 31 -6.81 -4.14 -5.07
C LEU A 31 -7.18 -3.65 -3.66
N ALA A 32 -6.76 -4.37 -2.62
CA ALA A 32 -6.96 -4.00 -1.23
C ALA A 32 -6.39 -2.61 -0.93
N HIS A 33 -5.17 -2.33 -1.38
CA HIS A 33 -4.55 -1.01 -1.27
C HIS A 33 -5.42 0.09 -1.89
N GLU A 34 -5.94 -0.13 -3.09
CA GLU A 34 -6.85 0.82 -3.75
C GLU A 34 -8.18 0.96 -2.99
N LEU A 35 -8.77 -0.13 -2.49
CA LEU A 35 -10.00 -0.07 -1.68
C LEU A 35 -9.81 0.70 -0.36
N ILE A 36 -8.62 0.63 0.24
CA ILE A 36 -8.28 1.42 1.42
C ILE A 36 -8.28 2.92 1.09
N HIS A 37 -7.71 3.32 -0.06
CA HIS A 37 -7.84 4.70 -0.53
C HIS A 37 -9.31 5.09 -0.76
N ALA A 38 -10.12 4.23 -1.37
CA ALA A 38 -11.56 4.50 -1.57
C ALA A 38 -12.26 4.73 -0.23
N ARG A 39 -11.96 3.89 0.77
CA ARG A 39 -12.50 4.05 2.12
C ARG A 39 -12.13 5.40 2.73
N HIS A 40 -10.86 5.82 2.61
CA HIS A 40 -10.43 7.13 3.09
C HIS A 40 -11.12 8.30 2.37
N VAL A 41 -11.33 8.18 1.06
CA VAL A 41 -12.09 9.16 0.26
C VAL A 41 -13.54 9.23 0.73
N MET A 42 -14.22 8.09 0.88
CA MET A 42 -15.62 8.04 1.34
C MET A 42 -15.78 8.56 2.77
N ALA A 43 -14.78 8.37 3.63
CA ALA A 43 -14.75 8.93 4.98
C ALA A 43 -14.38 10.42 5.02
N GLY A 44 -14.02 11.04 3.89
CA GLY A 44 -13.57 12.43 3.85
C GLY A 44 -12.20 12.68 4.50
N THR A 45 -11.40 11.63 4.72
CA THR A 45 -10.09 11.70 5.40
C THR A 45 -8.90 11.47 4.47
N SER A 46 -9.14 11.36 3.16
CA SER A 46 -8.08 11.15 2.17
C SER A 46 -7.08 12.29 2.18
N LYS A 47 -5.79 11.94 2.19
CA LYS A 47 -4.67 12.88 2.06
C LYS A 47 -4.11 12.94 0.63
N ALA A 48 -4.74 12.26 -0.34
CA ALA A 48 -4.22 12.09 -1.70
C ALA A 48 -4.26 13.36 -2.58
N TRP A 49 -4.78 14.49 -2.09
CA TRP A 49 -5.13 15.64 -2.92
C TRP A 49 -3.93 16.51 -3.32
N SER A 50 -2.85 16.48 -2.55
CA SER A 50 -1.70 17.37 -2.75
C SER A 50 -0.36 16.68 -2.54
N GLY A 51 0.65 17.12 -3.30
CA GLY A 51 2.03 16.67 -3.15
C GLY A 51 2.39 15.40 -3.92
N ASP A 52 3.66 15.00 -3.79
CA ASP A 52 4.22 13.82 -4.44
C ASP A 52 3.99 12.58 -3.57
N ARG A 53 3.22 11.61 -4.09
CA ARG A 53 2.98 10.30 -3.46
C ARG A 53 4.24 9.52 -3.12
N TYR A 54 5.37 9.86 -3.73
CA TYR A 54 6.66 9.25 -3.47
C TYR A 54 7.53 10.01 -2.47
N ASN A 55 7.13 11.23 -2.10
CA ASN A 55 7.71 11.97 -1.00
C ASN A 55 6.90 11.66 0.26
N GLU A 56 7.48 10.86 1.15
CA GLU A 56 6.86 10.46 2.41
C GLU A 56 6.45 11.64 3.29
N THR A 57 7.03 12.84 3.13
CA THR A 57 6.63 14.03 3.92
C THR A 57 5.44 14.78 3.33
N SER A 58 4.99 14.44 2.13
CA SER A 58 3.84 15.08 1.48
C SER A 58 2.52 14.44 1.95
N GLU A 59 1.39 15.14 1.77
CA GLU A 59 0.08 14.56 2.10
C GLU A 59 -0.20 13.28 1.29
N ALA A 60 0.05 13.31 -0.03
CA ALA A 60 -0.07 12.13 -0.87
C ALA A 60 0.87 11.01 -0.44
N GLY A 61 2.10 11.30 -0.03
CA GLY A 61 3.02 10.27 0.47
C GLY A 61 2.56 9.66 1.79
N GLN A 62 2.04 10.47 2.71
CA GLN A 62 1.44 10.00 3.95
C GLN A 62 0.21 9.13 3.70
N GLU A 63 -0.60 9.44 2.68
CA GLU A 63 -1.73 8.61 2.25
C GLU A 63 -1.28 7.21 1.82
N GLU A 64 -0.19 7.12 1.06
CA GLU A 64 0.38 5.85 0.61
C GLU A 64 0.98 5.04 1.76
N LEU A 65 1.70 5.69 2.68
CA LEU A 65 2.18 5.04 3.91
C LEU A 65 1.02 4.52 4.75
N ARG A 66 -0.08 5.28 4.83
CA ARG A 66 -1.30 4.89 5.53
C ARG A 66 -1.98 3.70 4.88
N ALA A 67 -2.13 3.70 3.56
CA ALA A 67 -2.73 2.59 2.84
C ALA A 67 -1.90 1.30 2.91
N VAL A 68 -0.57 1.40 2.89
CA VAL A 68 0.30 0.23 3.09
C VAL A 68 0.28 -0.26 4.54
N GLY A 69 0.14 0.64 5.51
CA GLY A 69 0.23 0.33 6.94
C GLY A 69 1.67 0.36 7.44
N LEU A 70 2.40 1.44 7.14
CA LEU A 70 3.79 1.64 7.51
C LEU A 70 3.95 2.60 8.70
N GLY A 71 4.94 2.33 9.56
CA GLY A 71 5.28 3.21 10.68
C GLY A 71 4.10 3.43 11.63
N ALA A 72 3.75 4.70 11.88
CA ALA A 72 2.63 5.09 12.73
C ALA A 72 1.26 4.61 12.22
N TYR A 73 1.17 4.19 10.96
CA TYR A 73 -0.06 3.68 10.36
C TYR A 73 -0.21 2.16 10.40
N ALA A 74 0.73 1.44 11.03
CA ALA A 74 0.62 -0.01 11.12
C ALA A 74 -0.67 -0.43 11.84
N HIS A 75 -1.32 -1.48 11.33
CA HIS A 75 -2.58 -2.00 11.87
C HIS A 75 -2.50 -2.30 13.38
N ALA A 76 -1.36 -2.79 13.87
CA ALA A 76 -1.17 -3.05 15.30
C ALA A 76 -1.29 -1.80 16.19
N TYR A 77 -1.14 -0.60 15.62
CA TYR A 77 -1.26 0.67 16.34
C TYR A 77 -2.61 1.35 16.11
N THR A 78 -3.17 1.24 14.91
CA THR A 78 -4.37 1.99 14.52
C THR A 78 -5.66 1.15 14.56
N GLY A 79 -5.56 -0.17 14.46
CA GLY A 79 -6.70 -1.07 14.24
C GLY A 79 -7.32 -0.96 12.83
N GLU A 80 -6.85 -0.03 11.99
CA GLU A 80 -7.42 0.21 10.67
C GLU A 80 -6.97 -0.86 9.66
N PRO A 81 -7.79 -1.23 8.67
CA PRO A 81 -7.38 -2.10 7.57
C PRO A 81 -6.26 -1.45 6.73
N THR A 82 -5.24 -2.23 6.40
CA THR A 82 -4.08 -1.80 5.60
C THR A 82 -3.71 -2.88 4.58
N GLU A 83 -2.90 -2.54 3.56
CA GLU A 83 -2.36 -3.56 2.64
C GLU A 83 -1.63 -4.64 3.46
N ASN A 84 -0.82 -4.24 4.45
CA ASN A 84 -0.05 -5.17 5.26
C ASN A 84 -0.91 -6.05 6.18
N SER A 85 -2.02 -5.55 6.73
CA SER A 85 -2.92 -6.40 7.53
C SER A 85 -3.58 -7.46 6.64
N ILE A 86 -4.03 -7.08 5.44
CA ILE A 86 -4.64 -8.01 4.48
C ILE A 86 -3.61 -9.03 3.97
N ARG A 87 -2.36 -8.60 3.72
CA ARG A 87 -1.26 -9.53 3.40
C ARG A 87 -1.01 -10.52 4.54
N ALA A 88 -1.03 -10.07 5.79
CA ALA A 88 -0.83 -10.92 6.96
C ALA A 88 -1.94 -11.97 7.11
N GLU A 89 -3.21 -11.59 6.91
CA GLU A 89 -4.35 -12.52 6.92
C GLU A 89 -4.20 -13.65 5.89
N GLN A 90 -3.52 -13.38 4.78
CA GLN A 90 -3.31 -14.34 3.69
C GLN A 90 -1.95 -15.05 3.75
N GLY A 91 -1.18 -14.86 4.83
CA GLY A 91 0.16 -15.45 4.97
C GLY A 91 1.21 -14.90 4.00
N LEU A 92 0.98 -13.72 3.43
CA LEU A 92 1.90 -13.06 2.50
C LEU A 92 2.93 -12.21 3.23
N GLN A 93 4.09 -12.03 2.60
CA GLN A 93 5.12 -11.11 3.08
C GLN A 93 4.59 -9.67 3.10
N ALA A 94 4.74 -8.98 4.24
CA ALA A 94 4.45 -7.56 4.37
C ALA A 94 5.39 -6.69 3.52
N ARG A 95 4.84 -5.60 3.01
CA ARG A 95 5.57 -4.55 2.32
C ARG A 95 6.25 -3.66 3.36
N SER A 96 7.56 -3.44 3.22
CA SER A 96 8.35 -2.64 4.17
C SER A 96 8.50 -1.17 3.77
N LYS A 97 8.13 -0.82 2.53
CA LYS A 97 8.22 0.54 1.97
C LYS A 97 7.17 0.74 0.88
N TYR A 98 6.73 1.97 0.69
CA TYR A 98 5.85 2.29 -0.43
C TYR A 98 6.56 2.15 -1.78
N LYS A 99 7.76 2.71 -1.97
CA LYS A 99 8.48 2.58 -3.25
C LYS A 99 9.87 1.96 -3.11
N PRO A 100 10.46 1.42 -4.20
CA PRO A 100 11.88 1.07 -4.22
C PRO A 100 12.74 2.32 -3.98
N ARG A 101 13.93 2.15 -3.39
CA ARG A 101 14.87 3.24 -3.06
C ARG A 101 15.43 3.98 -4.30
N ASN A 102 15.18 3.48 -5.52
CA ASN A 102 15.70 4.01 -6.80
C ASN A 102 14.59 4.26 -7.85
N ALA A 103 13.39 4.64 -7.42
CA ALA A 103 12.31 5.05 -8.33
C ALA A 103 12.13 6.57 -8.31
#